data_AF-A0AA37GRG9-F1
#
_entry.id   AF-A0AA37GRG9-F1
#
_cell.length_a   1.000
_cell.length_b   1.000
_cell.length_c   1.000
_cell.angle_alpha   90.00
_cell.angle_beta   90.00
_cell.angle_gamma   90.00
#
_symmetry.space_group_name_H-M   'P 1'
#
loop_
_entity.id
_entity.type
_entity.pdbx_description
1 polymer ?
#
loop_
_entity_poly.entity_id
_entity_poly.type
_entity_poly.pdbx_seq_one_letter_code
_entity_poly.pdbx_strand_id
1 'polypeptide(L)'
;MSHFIHGNNVIKALFKRYQDHNIEYAACGLLQNLLFLGFPINEGYANTFEQPPDQGGTRMDVLTLNLRNNRLVPTMIFEVKGGGKAAAEAERQVLGYALAAIRHHRLAGIYVCTFIGKERDILFACWVVDATDRILQPADHSPARYTSLGSDTEHRLWLFWGHVKSHLDQPQPMPPPQIQAPNQYVYDPSQYVYGDDEDIYDAPSADTYNQPSVYTQDPLLRNQPTQGQLGGQDTLPREFTGGKSTEGPTVDDSEAEEEEDEGTEDDEPGPSAAGPSQAYSSEHNQPESEQVKIRRVAHMLHATEYTFKKKGKDGKKGKKVTTKKEHWRRVLTQTRGLEVWYFKKNEKYWGYMHTD
;
A
#
# COMPACT_ATOMS: atom_id res chain seq x y z
N MET A 1 -12.53 22.84 -0.97
CA MET A 1 -12.03 21.48 -0.73
C MET A 1 -12.76 20.93 0.49
N SER A 2 -12.98 19.62 0.61
CA SER A 2 -13.75 19.08 1.74
C SER A 2 -13.10 19.47 3.07
N HIS A 3 -13.93 19.83 4.05
CA HIS A 3 -13.45 20.26 5.36
C HIS A 3 -12.75 19.12 6.12
N PHE A 4 -13.03 17.85 5.80
CA PHE A 4 -12.33 16.71 6.42
C PHE A 4 -10.91 16.51 5.88
N ILE A 5 -10.66 16.76 4.59
CA ILE A 5 -9.29 16.76 4.06
C ILE A 5 -8.50 17.90 4.70
N HIS A 6 -9.16 19.01 5.05
CA HIS A 6 -8.51 20.15 5.71
C HIS A 6 -8.29 19.96 7.20
N GLY A 7 -9.21 19.27 7.89
CA GLY A 7 -9.17 19.12 9.35
C GLY A 7 -8.13 18.13 9.86
N ASN A 8 -7.45 17.38 8.98
CA ASN A 8 -6.41 16.44 9.37
C ASN A 8 -5.20 16.55 8.42
N ASN A 9 -4.06 16.98 8.96
CA ASN A 9 -2.84 17.23 8.18
C ASN A 9 -2.30 15.97 7.48
N VAL A 10 -2.45 14.79 8.09
CA VAL A 10 -2.04 13.51 7.50
C VAL A 10 -2.93 13.17 6.30
N ILE A 11 -4.25 13.28 6.45
CA ILE A 11 -5.21 13.06 5.36
C ILE A 11 -4.96 14.06 4.22
N LYS A 12 -4.69 15.32 4.54
CA LYS A 12 -4.31 16.36 3.57
C LYS A 12 -3.07 15.97 2.78
N ALA A 13 -2.01 15.53 3.48
CA ALA A 13 -0.76 15.11 2.86
C ALA A 13 -0.94 13.87 1.98
N LEU A 14 -1.73 12.88 2.43
CA LEU A 14 -2.05 11.68 1.65
C LEU A 14 -2.90 12.02 0.41
N PHE A 15 -3.87 12.92 0.54
CA PHE A 15 -4.66 13.40 -0.59
C PHE A 15 -3.77 14.11 -1.61
N LYS A 16 -2.89 15.02 -1.16
CA LYS A 16 -1.91 15.68 -2.02
C LYS A 16 -0.98 14.67 -2.71
N ARG A 17 -0.48 13.67 -1.97
CA ARG A 17 0.34 12.59 -2.53
C ARG A 17 -0.40 11.82 -3.63
N TYR A 18 -1.70 11.56 -3.47
CA TYR A 18 -2.51 10.95 -4.52
C TYR A 18 -2.64 11.87 -5.75
N GLN A 19 -2.83 13.18 -5.55
CA GLN A 19 -2.91 14.13 -6.67
C GLN A 19 -1.59 14.23 -7.44
N ASP A 20 -0.47 14.17 -6.74
CA ASP A 20 0.88 14.22 -7.32
C ASP A 20 1.23 12.87 -7.99
N HIS A 21 0.65 11.77 -7.50
CA HIS A 21 0.88 10.41 -7.98
C HIS A 21 -0.45 9.67 -8.16
N ASN A 22 -1.17 9.95 -9.27
CA ASN A 22 -2.49 9.38 -9.59
C ASN A 22 -2.41 7.88 -9.94
N ILE A 23 -2.12 7.07 -8.94
CA ILE A 23 -1.98 5.62 -9.02
C ILE A 23 -2.76 4.97 -7.89
N GLU A 24 -3.19 3.73 -8.14
CA GLU A 24 -4.13 3.00 -7.30
C GLU A 24 -3.67 2.87 -5.84
N TYR A 25 -2.39 2.55 -5.60
CA TYR A 25 -1.89 2.40 -4.22
C TYR A 25 -1.92 3.70 -3.40
N ALA A 26 -1.78 4.87 -4.04
CA ALA A 26 -1.84 6.15 -3.34
C ALA A 26 -3.28 6.46 -2.89
N ALA A 27 -4.27 6.14 -3.74
CA ALA A 27 -5.67 6.19 -3.37
C ALA A 27 -5.98 5.21 -2.23
N CYS A 28 -5.50 3.96 -2.31
CA CYS A 28 -5.69 2.97 -1.25
C CYS A 28 -5.10 3.43 0.09
N GLY A 29 -3.88 4.00 0.10
CA GLY A 29 -3.25 4.49 1.32
C GLY A 29 -4.06 5.62 1.99
N LEU A 30 -4.59 6.56 1.21
CA LEU A 30 -5.50 7.59 1.73
C LEU A 30 -6.79 6.96 2.31
N LEU A 31 -7.42 6.06 1.55
CA LEU A 31 -8.69 5.45 1.95
C LEU A 31 -8.52 4.60 3.21
N GLN A 32 -7.45 3.82 3.33
CA GLN A 32 -7.11 3.07 4.54
C GLN A 32 -7.12 3.96 5.78
N ASN A 33 -6.45 5.11 5.71
CA ASN A 33 -6.40 6.06 6.83
C ASN A 33 -7.77 6.70 7.11
N LEU A 34 -8.53 7.05 6.08
CA LEU A 34 -9.90 7.52 6.26
C LEU A 34 -10.78 6.48 6.97
N LEU A 35 -10.66 5.21 6.62
CA LEU A 35 -11.44 4.13 7.23
C LEU A 35 -11.08 3.91 8.70
N PHE A 36 -9.80 4.02 9.07
CA PHE A 36 -9.39 3.94 10.48
C PHE A 36 -9.93 5.10 11.31
N LEU A 37 -10.08 6.29 10.73
CA LEU A 37 -10.74 7.41 11.38
C LEU A 37 -12.27 7.19 11.47
N GLY A 38 -12.86 6.70 10.38
CA GLY A 38 -14.31 6.48 10.28
C GLY A 38 -14.82 5.35 11.16
N PHE A 39 -14.06 4.27 11.29
CA PHE A 39 -14.44 3.04 11.98
C PHE A 39 -13.28 2.56 12.88
N PRO A 40 -13.04 3.23 14.01
CA PRO A 40 -11.88 2.96 14.84
C PRO A 40 -12.09 1.73 15.75
N ILE A 41 -10.99 1.09 16.14
CA ILE A 41 -11.04 -0.17 16.91
C ILE A 41 -11.59 -0.01 18.31
N ASN A 42 -11.37 1.15 18.94
CA ASN A 42 -11.90 1.48 20.26
C ASN A 42 -13.44 1.65 20.26
N GLU A 43 -14.05 1.87 19.11
CA GLU A 43 -15.51 1.86 18.92
C GLU A 43 -16.06 0.47 18.55
N GLY A 44 -15.22 -0.57 18.61
CA GLY A 44 -15.62 -1.95 18.33
C GLY A 44 -15.65 -2.30 16.84
N TYR A 45 -14.96 -1.53 15.99
CA TYR A 45 -14.83 -1.83 14.57
C TYR A 45 -13.49 -2.51 14.25
N ALA A 46 -13.47 -3.31 13.18
CA ALA A 46 -12.24 -3.85 12.62
C ALA A 46 -12.27 -3.69 11.10
N ASN A 47 -11.28 -2.99 10.55
CA ASN A 47 -11.10 -2.87 9.11
C ASN A 47 -10.11 -3.93 8.66
N THR A 48 -10.54 -4.78 7.74
CA THR A 48 -9.72 -5.86 7.19
C THR A 48 -9.55 -5.66 5.69
N PHE A 49 -8.34 -5.93 5.19
CA PHE A 49 -7.96 -5.67 3.80
C PHE A 49 -7.71 -6.99 3.08
N GLU A 50 -8.04 -7.03 1.79
CA GLU A 50 -7.77 -8.20 0.93
C GLU A 50 -8.38 -9.50 1.47
N GLN A 51 -9.54 -9.40 2.13
CA GLN A 51 -10.26 -10.53 2.72
C GLN A 51 -11.48 -10.92 1.87
N PRO A 52 -11.84 -12.20 1.82
CA PRO A 52 -13.08 -12.62 1.20
C PRO A 52 -14.31 -12.30 2.08
N PRO A 53 -15.47 -11.97 1.49
CA PRO A 53 -16.72 -11.73 2.23
C PRO A 53 -17.26 -12.99 2.93
N ASP A 54 -16.95 -14.15 2.37
CA ASP A 54 -17.59 -15.45 2.66
C ASP A 54 -16.58 -16.59 2.86
N GLN A 55 -15.32 -16.27 3.17
CA GLN A 55 -14.19 -17.22 3.24
C GLN A 55 -13.82 -17.89 1.91
N GLY A 56 -14.40 -17.43 0.79
CA GLY A 56 -14.06 -17.89 -0.55
C GLY A 56 -12.71 -17.39 -1.08
N GLY A 57 -12.43 -17.68 -2.36
CA GLY A 57 -11.19 -17.27 -3.02
C GLY A 57 -11.17 -15.82 -3.53
N THR A 58 -12.34 -15.17 -3.62
CA THR A 58 -12.45 -13.81 -4.17
C THR A 58 -12.23 -12.78 -3.07
N ARG A 59 -11.24 -11.91 -3.27
CA ARG A 59 -10.84 -10.88 -2.30
C ARG A 59 -11.52 -9.56 -2.63
N MET A 60 -11.98 -8.87 -1.60
CA MET A 60 -12.39 -7.46 -1.71
C MET A 60 -11.30 -6.56 -1.16
N ASP A 61 -11.33 -5.28 -1.55
CA ASP A 61 -10.32 -4.33 -1.13
C ASP A 61 -10.39 -4.07 0.38
N VAL A 62 -11.58 -3.75 0.92
CA VAL A 62 -11.77 -3.57 2.37
C VAL A 62 -13.13 -4.07 2.86
N LEU A 63 -13.11 -4.74 4.02
CA LEU A 63 -14.27 -5.15 4.79
C LEU A 63 -14.20 -4.54 6.19
N THR A 64 -15.20 -3.74 6.55
CA THR A 64 -15.41 -3.26 7.92
C THR A 64 -16.36 -4.21 8.65
N LEU A 65 -15.89 -4.67 9.80
CA LEU A 65 -16.59 -5.53 10.74
C LEU A 65 -16.92 -4.73 12.00
N ASN A 66 -18.01 -5.09 12.67
CA ASN A 66 -18.37 -4.55 13.99
C ASN A 66 -18.53 -5.69 15.00
N LEU A 67 -18.01 -5.50 16.20
CA LEU A 67 -18.11 -6.45 17.29
C LEU A 67 -19.50 -6.37 17.94
N ARG A 68 -20.30 -7.42 17.77
CA ARG A 68 -21.61 -7.57 18.41
C ARG A 68 -21.72 -8.95 19.05
N ASN A 69 -22.17 -9.00 20.30
CA ASN A 69 -22.36 -10.26 21.02
C ASN A 69 -21.13 -11.19 20.93
N ASN A 70 -19.93 -10.62 21.10
CA ASN A 70 -18.62 -11.29 20.96
C ASN A 70 -18.37 -11.93 19.58
N ARG A 71 -18.98 -11.40 18.52
CA ARG A 71 -18.79 -11.83 17.15
C ARG A 71 -18.53 -10.63 16.24
N LEU A 72 -17.60 -10.79 15.31
CA LEU A 72 -17.37 -9.81 14.25
C LEU A 72 -18.40 -10.03 13.15
N VAL A 73 -19.20 -9.00 12.87
CA VAL A 73 -20.26 -9.01 11.86
C VAL A 73 -19.92 -8.00 10.76
N PRO A 74 -19.97 -8.38 9.47
CA PRO A 74 -19.84 -7.43 8.38
C PRO A 74 -20.86 -6.30 8.44
N THR A 75 -20.37 -5.07 8.31
CA THR A 75 -21.23 -3.87 8.29
C THR A 75 -21.11 -3.11 7.00
N MET A 76 -19.91 -3.05 6.44
CA MET A 76 -19.64 -2.24 5.27
C MET A 76 -18.53 -2.81 4.40
N ILE A 77 -18.71 -2.72 3.09
CA ILE A 77 -17.73 -3.13 2.08
C ILE A 77 -17.22 -1.90 1.34
N PHE A 78 -15.94 -1.88 1.02
CA PHE A 78 -15.32 -0.85 0.21
C PHE A 78 -14.65 -1.47 -0.99
N GLU A 79 -14.92 -0.88 -2.16
CA GLU A 79 -14.26 -1.23 -3.41
C GLU A 79 -13.58 0.00 -3.98
N VAL A 80 -12.31 -0.13 -4.35
CA VAL A 80 -11.47 0.92 -4.90
C VAL A 80 -11.06 0.54 -6.31
N LYS A 81 -11.08 1.52 -7.22
CA LYS A 81 -10.52 1.38 -8.56
C LYS A 81 -9.67 2.59 -8.91
N GLY A 82 -8.42 2.34 -9.26
CA GLY A 82 -7.54 3.36 -9.84
C GLY A 82 -7.71 3.54 -11.35
N GLY A 83 -7.20 4.67 -11.86
CA GLY A 83 -6.74 4.78 -13.24
C GLY A 83 -7.79 4.69 -14.35
N GLY A 84 -8.95 5.33 -14.20
CA GLY A 84 -9.94 5.44 -15.28
C GLY A 84 -10.70 4.13 -15.60
N LYS A 85 -10.55 3.09 -14.78
CA LYS A 85 -11.44 1.91 -14.82
C LYS A 85 -12.89 2.34 -14.57
N ALA A 86 -13.82 1.63 -15.20
CA ALA A 86 -15.22 2.03 -15.22
C ALA A 86 -15.86 1.85 -13.83
N ALA A 87 -16.54 2.89 -13.34
CA ALA A 87 -17.40 2.82 -12.15
C ALA A 87 -18.35 1.61 -12.17
N ALA A 88 -18.85 1.24 -13.35
CA ALA A 88 -19.69 0.05 -13.55
C ALA A 88 -19.02 -1.27 -13.15
N GLU A 89 -17.69 -1.39 -13.30
CA GLU A 89 -16.95 -2.57 -12.88
C GLU A 89 -16.88 -2.66 -11.36
N ALA A 90 -16.56 -1.55 -10.69
CA ALA A 90 -16.53 -1.47 -9.21
C ALA A 90 -17.91 -1.82 -8.62
N GLU A 91 -18.97 -1.24 -9.18
CA GLU A 91 -20.35 -1.51 -8.75
C GLU A 91 -20.75 -2.98 -8.96
N ARG A 92 -20.39 -3.58 -10.10
CA ARG A 92 -20.67 -5.00 -10.35
C ARG A 92 -19.92 -5.90 -9.37
N GLN A 93 -18.64 -5.63 -9.10
CA GLN A 93 -17.83 -6.41 -8.16
C GLN A 93 -18.38 -6.30 -6.74
N VAL A 94 -18.62 -5.07 -6.29
CA VAL A 94 -19.05 -4.83 -4.92
C VAL A 94 -20.46 -5.35 -4.64
N LEU A 95 -21.36 -5.34 -5.63
CA LEU A 95 -22.67 -6.00 -5.52
C LEU A 95 -22.50 -7.51 -5.31
N GLY A 96 -21.59 -8.14 -6.07
CA GLY A 96 -21.25 -9.55 -5.87
C GLY A 96 -20.77 -9.85 -4.44
N TYR A 97 -19.89 -9.00 -3.90
CA TYR A 97 -19.40 -9.13 -2.51
C TYR A 97 -20.49 -8.91 -1.47
N ALA A 98 -21.34 -7.90 -1.66
CA ALA A 98 -22.46 -7.62 -0.76
C ALA A 98 -23.42 -8.82 -0.69
N LEU A 99 -23.80 -9.39 -1.83
CA LEU A 99 -24.70 -10.55 -1.89
C LEU A 99 -24.07 -11.80 -1.25
N ALA A 100 -22.76 -12.00 -1.44
CA ALA A 100 -22.03 -13.08 -0.78
C ALA A 100 -22.02 -12.92 0.75
N ALA A 101 -21.73 -11.71 1.24
CA ALA A 101 -21.71 -11.39 2.67
C ALA A 101 -23.10 -11.55 3.30
N ILE A 102 -24.15 -10.99 2.67
CA ILE A 102 -25.54 -11.11 3.11
C ILE A 102 -25.94 -12.58 3.26
N ARG A 103 -25.63 -13.41 2.27
CA ARG A 103 -25.96 -14.85 2.30
C ARG A 103 -25.17 -15.61 3.37
N HIS A 104 -23.86 -15.39 3.44
CA HIS A 104 -22.98 -16.13 4.36
C HIS A 104 -23.28 -15.80 5.82
N HIS A 105 -23.45 -14.51 6.13
CA HIS A 105 -23.66 -14.02 7.49
C HIS A 105 -25.14 -13.83 7.86
N ARG A 106 -26.07 -14.16 6.94
CA ARG A 106 -27.53 -14.05 7.10
C ARG A 106 -27.97 -12.63 7.50
N LEU A 107 -27.44 -11.63 6.82
CA LEU A 107 -27.72 -10.22 7.10
C LEU A 107 -29.05 -9.79 6.47
N ALA A 108 -29.72 -8.80 7.07
CA ALA A 108 -30.87 -8.13 6.44
C ALA A 108 -30.44 -7.23 5.27
N GLY A 109 -29.20 -6.74 5.32
CA GLY A 109 -28.56 -5.93 4.28
C GLY A 109 -27.12 -5.61 4.67
N ILE A 110 -26.45 -4.82 3.85
CA ILE A 110 -25.09 -4.31 4.12
C ILE A 110 -24.88 -2.97 3.42
N TYR A 111 -24.04 -2.12 4.00
CA TYR A 111 -23.62 -0.87 3.38
C TYR A 111 -22.41 -1.08 2.48
N VAL A 112 -22.29 -0.22 1.48
CA VAL A 112 -21.20 -0.29 0.50
C VAL A 112 -20.73 1.10 0.13
N CYS A 113 -19.42 1.29 -0.04
CA CYS A 113 -18.85 2.44 -0.74
C CYS A 113 -17.99 1.99 -1.92
N THR A 114 -18.13 2.68 -3.05
CA THR A 114 -17.21 2.57 -4.18
C THR A 114 -16.36 3.83 -4.27
N PHE A 115 -15.06 3.68 -4.50
CA PHE A 115 -14.10 4.77 -4.70
C PHE A 115 -13.41 4.63 -6.05
N ILE A 116 -13.49 5.67 -6.87
CA ILE A 116 -12.95 5.70 -8.23
C ILE A 116 -11.95 6.83 -8.34
N GLY A 117 -10.67 6.49 -8.52
CA GLY A 117 -9.63 7.47 -8.83
C GLY A 117 -9.84 8.06 -10.22
N LYS A 118 -9.90 9.39 -10.31
CA LYS A 118 -10.09 10.12 -11.56
C LYS A 118 -9.19 11.35 -11.58
N GLU A 119 -8.20 11.34 -12.48
CA GLU A 119 -7.26 12.44 -12.70
C GLU A 119 -6.55 12.92 -11.42
N ARG A 120 -7.06 13.94 -10.74
CA ARG A 120 -6.50 14.51 -9.49
C ARG A 120 -7.51 14.49 -8.35
N ASP A 121 -8.45 13.57 -8.41
CA ASP A 121 -9.51 13.46 -7.43
C ASP A 121 -9.97 12.01 -7.25
N ILE A 122 -10.60 11.74 -6.12
CA ILE A 122 -11.24 10.46 -5.85
C ILE A 122 -12.73 10.71 -5.82
N LEU A 123 -13.47 10.00 -6.64
CA LEU A 123 -14.93 10.02 -6.61
C LEU A 123 -15.42 8.89 -5.72
N PHE A 124 -16.45 9.13 -4.91
CA PHE A 124 -17.09 8.09 -4.11
C PHE A 124 -18.60 8.03 -4.36
N ALA A 125 -19.17 6.85 -4.15
CA ALA A 125 -20.61 6.65 -4.08
C ALA A 125 -20.95 5.73 -2.92
N CYS A 126 -22.04 6.03 -2.22
CA CYS A 126 -22.50 5.28 -1.06
C CYS A 126 -23.77 4.51 -1.42
N TRP A 127 -23.83 3.25 -1.01
CA TRP A 127 -24.93 2.36 -1.35
C TRP A 127 -25.39 1.56 -0.13
N VAL A 128 -26.61 1.07 -0.22
CA VAL A 128 -27.13 -0.02 0.60
C VAL A 128 -27.57 -1.15 -0.32
N VAL A 129 -27.35 -2.39 0.13
CA VAL A 129 -27.87 -3.59 -0.51
C VAL A 129 -28.66 -4.35 0.53
N ASP A 130 -29.96 -4.53 0.32
CA ASP A 130 -30.80 -5.34 1.18
C ASP A 130 -30.94 -6.78 0.65
N ALA A 131 -31.33 -7.70 1.54
CA ALA A 131 -31.47 -9.12 1.22
C ALA A 131 -32.63 -9.45 0.26
N THR A 132 -33.60 -8.53 0.11
CA THR A 132 -34.82 -8.68 -0.68
C THR A 132 -34.62 -8.21 -2.12
N ASP A 133 -34.28 -6.93 -2.32
CA ASP A 133 -34.17 -6.33 -3.65
C ASP A 133 -32.84 -6.69 -4.32
N ARG A 134 -31.78 -6.93 -3.54
CA ARG A 134 -30.48 -7.43 -4.02
C ARG A 134 -29.85 -6.57 -5.13
N ILE A 135 -30.06 -5.26 -5.03
CA ILE A 135 -29.50 -4.25 -5.94
C ILE A 135 -28.74 -3.19 -5.14
N LEU A 136 -27.84 -2.46 -5.80
CA LEU A 136 -27.22 -1.27 -5.23
C LEU A 136 -28.24 -0.12 -5.23
N GLN A 137 -28.68 0.29 -4.04
CA GLN A 137 -29.53 1.46 -3.85
C GLN A 137 -28.68 2.63 -3.35
N PRO A 138 -28.75 3.83 -3.97
CA PRO A 138 -28.04 5.01 -3.47
C PRO A 138 -28.42 5.31 -2.01
N ALA A 139 -27.42 5.61 -1.17
CA ALA A 139 -27.64 5.72 0.27
C ALA A 139 -27.29 7.09 0.89
N ASP A 140 -26.63 8.00 0.17
CA ASP A 140 -26.15 9.30 0.69
C ASP A 140 -26.92 10.54 0.18
N HIS A 141 -28.06 10.34 -0.50
CA HIS A 141 -28.89 11.41 -1.13
C HIS A 141 -28.17 12.32 -2.11
N SER A 142 -27.00 11.90 -2.61
CA SER A 142 -26.29 12.73 -3.56
C SER A 142 -27.14 12.91 -4.84
N PRO A 143 -27.34 14.15 -5.32
CA PRO A 143 -28.01 14.39 -6.60
C PRO A 143 -27.18 13.85 -7.77
N ALA A 144 -25.87 13.67 -7.57
CA ALA A 144 -24.98 13.03 -8.50
C ALA A 144 -24.71 11.59 -8.05
N ARG A 145 -24.55 10.66 -9.01
CA ARG A 145 -24.22 9.27 -8.69
C ARG A 145 -22.91 9.13 -7.90
N TYR A 146 -21.93 9.98 -8.21
CA TYR A 146 -20.63 10.02 -7.54
C TYR A 146 -20.36 11.43 -7.04
N THR A 147 -19.81 11.52 -5.83
CA THR A 147 -19.39 12.76 -5.19
C THR A 147 -17.86 12.83 -5.18
N SER A 148 -17.31 14.01 -5.44
CA SER A 148 -15.88 14.24 -5.35
C SER A 148 -15.43 14.31 -3.90
N LEU A 149 -14.47 13.48 -3.52
CA LEU A 149 -13.86 13.46 -2.19
C LEU A 149 -13.15 14.79 -1.89
N GLY A 150 -12.46 15.34 -2.90
CA GLY A 150 -11.79 16.64 -2.82
C GLY A 150 -12.73 17.82 -2.65
N SER A 151 -13.98 17.75 -3.14
CA SER A 151 -14.95 18.85 -3.14
C SER A 151 -16.23 18.59 -2.35
N ASP A 152 -16.29 17.51 -1.57
CA ASP A 152 -17.42 17.19 -0.68
C ASP A 152 -17.52 18.18 0.49
N THR A 153 -18.13 19.33 0.24
CA THR A 153 -18.36 20.38 1.25
C THR A 153 -19.48 20.03 2.22
N GLU A 154 -20.31 19.05 1.89
CA GLU A 154 -21.46 18.63 2.70
C GLU A 154 -21.12 17.50 3.67
N HIS A 155 -19.86 17.05 3.70
CA HIS A 155 -19.39 15.97 4.57
C HIS A 155 -20.17 14.65 4.38
N ARG A 156 -20.64 14.39 3.17
CA ARG A 156 -21.56 13.28 2.89
C ARG A 156 -20.98 11.93 3.27
N LEU A 157 -19.70 11.70 2.99
CA LEU A 157 -19.06 10.44 3.36
C LEU A 157 -19.11 10.21 4.88
N TRP A 158 -18.89 11.27 5.66
CA TRP A 158 -18.88 11.19 7.13
C TRP A 158 -20.29 11.06 7.71
N LEU A 159 -21.25 11.81 7.17
CA LEU A 159 -22.66 11.67 7.53
C LEU A 159 -23.16 10.26 7.24
N PHE A 160 -22.77 9.72 6.09
CA PHE A 160 -23.08 8.34 5.72
C PHE A 160 -22.44 7.35 6.70
N TRP A 161 -21.17 7.50 7.06
CA TRP A 161 -20.55 6.62 8.06
C TRP A 161 -21.22 6.71 9.43
N GLY A 162 -21.57 7.91 9.90
CA GLY A 162 -22.37 8.09 11.11
C GLY A 162 -23.74 7.40 11.04
N HIS A 163 -24.38 7.43 9.87
CA HIS A 163 -25.62 6.72 9.61
C HIS A 163 -25.44 5.20 9.66
N VAL A 164 -24.37 4.66 9.06
CA VAL A 164 -24.02 3.23 9.15
C VAL A 164 -23.87 2.79 10.60
N LYS A 165 -23.18 3.57 11.43
CA LYS A 165 -23.02 3.28 12.87
C LYS A 165 -24.34 3.27 13.64
N SER A 166 -25.32 4.03 13.18
CA SER A 166 -26.63 4.16 13.84
C SER A 166 -27.66 3.12 13.36
N HIS A 167 -27.49 2.54 12.17
CA HIS A 167 -28.45 1.65 11.50
C HIS A 167 -27.86 0.27 11.20
N LEU A 168 -27.04 -0.17 12.13
CA LEU A 168 -26.24 -1.39 12.08
C LEU A 168 -27.06 -2.68 11.91
N ASP A 169 -28.26 -2.76 12.47
CA ASP A 169 -29.12 -3.96 12.45
C ASP A 169 -30.14 -3.94 11.31
N GLN A 170 -30.46 -2.75 10.80
CA GLN A 170 -31.43 -2.55 9.73
C GLN A 170 -30.86 -1.57 8.71
N PRO A 171 -29.93 -2.03 7.85
CA PRO A 171 -29.35 -1.18 6.83
C PRO A 171 -30.44 -0.60 5.92
N GLN A 172 -30.44 0.73 5.84
CA GLN A 172 -31.37 1.51 5.03
C GLN A 172 -30.66 2.74 4.46
N PRO A 173 -31.14 3.32 3.35
CA PRO A 173 -30.65 4.59 2.86
C PRO A 173 -30.72 5.65 3.98
N MET A 174 -29.88 6.68 3.93
CA MET A 174 -30.07 7.84 4.79
C MET A 174 -31.50 8.40 4.59
N PRO A 175 -32.01 9.26 5.47
CA PRO A 175 -33.11 10.16 5.10
C PRO A 175 -32.58 11.34 4.29
N PRO A 176 -33.36 11.90 3.35
CA PRO A 176 -32.97 13.13 2.66
C PRO A 176 -32.72 14.23 3.69
N PRO A 177 -31.74 15.13 3.46
CA PRO A 177 -31.49 16.22 4.38
C PRO A 177 -32.78 16.99 4.58
N GLN A 178 -33.30 16.95 5.81
CA GLN A 178 -34.39 17.80 6.19
C GLN A 178 -33.85 19.22 6.03
N ILE A 179 -34.48 20.03 5.18
CA ILE A 179 -34.16 21.46 5.06
C ILE A 179 -34.51 22.06 6.41
N GLN A 180 -33.57 22.01 7.35
CA GLN A 180 -33.70 22.68 8.62
C GLN A 180 -33.66 24.17 8.27
N ALA A 181 -34.74 24.88 8.58
CA ALA A 181 -34.69 26.34 8.65
C ALA A 181 -33.42 26.71 9.44
N PRO A 182 -32.63 27.70 8.98
CA PRO A 182 -31.24 27.92 9.39
C PRO A 182 -31.14 28.05 10.91
N ASN A 183 -30.89 26.92 11.57
CA ASN A 183 -30.56 26.83 12.97
C ASN A 183 -29.10 26.42 13.02
N GLN A 184 -28.29 27.32 13.56
CA GLN A 184 -26.84 27.24 13.73
C GLN A 184 -26.46 26.06 14.63
N TYR A 185 -26.54 24.84 14.15
CA TYR A 185 -25.79 23.73 14.75
C TYR A 185 -24.43 23.70 14.06
N VAL A 186 -23.51 24.47 14.63
CA VAL A 186 -22.08 24.35 14.36
C VAL A 186 -21.68 22.97 14.87
N TYR A 187 -21.47 22.04 13.95
CA TYR A 187 -20.73 20.83 14.25
C TYR A 187 -19.33 21.30 14.65
N ASP A 188 -18.97 21.14 15.92
CA ASP A 188 -17.66 21.51 16.43
C ASP A 188 -16.76 20.26 16.46
N PRO A 189 -15.95 20.03 15.42
CA PRO A 189 -15.02 18.90 15.38
C PRO A 189 -13.88 19.00 16.41
N SER A 190 -13.81 20.05 17.24
CA SER A 190 -12.83 20.20 18.33
C SER A 190 -13.04 19.26 19.52
N GLN A 191 -14.10 18.44 19.52
CA GLN A 191 -14.33 17.42 20.57
C GLN A 191 -13.34 16.26 20.53
N TYR A 192 -12.47 16.20 19.51
CA TYR A 192 -11.27 15.39 19.54
C TYR A 192 -10.11 16.27 20.03
N VAL A 193 -9.82 16.19 21.33
CA VAL A 193 -8.56 16.71 21.89
C VAL A 193 -7.44 15.79 21.39
N TYR A 194 -6.86 16.15 20.25
CA TYR A 194 -5.55 15.65 19.89
C TYR A 194 -4.57 16.31 20.85
N GLY A 195 -3.86 15.51 21.64
CA GLY A 195 -2.79 16.00 22.49
C GLY A 195 -1.77 16.77 21.65
N ASP A 196 -1.16 17.78 22.26
CA ASP A 196 -0.19 18.64 21.60
C ASP A 196 0.79 17.82 20.76
N ASP A 197 1.00 18.29 19.52
CA ASP A 197 1.91 17.72 18.55
C ASP A 197 3.30 17.51 19.17
N GLU A 198 3.57 16.30 19.67
CA GLU A 198 4.95 15.83 19.72
C GLU A 198 5.31 15.44 18.29
N ASP A 199 6.19 16.22 17.69
CA ASP A 199 6.89 15.88 16.46
C ASP A 199 7.56 14.50 16.64
N ILE A 200 6.89 13.43 16.20
CA ILE A 200 7.39 12.04 16.21
C ILE A 200 8.53 11.83 15.17
N TYR A 201 9.18 12.89 14.74
CA TYR A 201 10.31 12.82 13.82
C TYR A 201 11.44 13.80 14.17
N ASP A 202 11.95 13.72 15.40
CA ASP A 202 13.38 13.97 15.59
C ASP A 202 14.15 12.77 15.05
N ALA A 203 14.78 12.96 13.89
CA ALA A 203 15.79 12.04 13.38
C ALA A 203 16.86 11.84 14.48
N PRO A 204 17.33 10.61 14.75
CA PRO A 204 18.38 10.42 15.74
C PRO A 204 19.63 11.18 15.29
N SER A 205 19.98 12.23 16.03
CA SER A 205 21.30 12.83 15.96
C SER A 205 22.31 11.77 16.38
N ALA A 206 23.30 11.55 15.53
CA ALA A 206 24.46 10.73 15.84
C ALA A 206 25.31 11.51 16.84
N ASP A 207 25.02 11.39 18.13
CA ASP A 207 25.99 11.51 19.23
C ASP A 207 25.28 11.30 20.57
N THR A 208 26.02 10.75 21.53
CA THR A 208 25.66 10.57 22.96
C THR A 208 25.11 9.20 23.38
N TYR A 209 25.95 8.16 23.30
CA TYR A 209 25.97 7.13 24.34
C TYR A 209 26.65 7.69 25.59
N ASN A 210 25.85 8.11 26.57
CA ASN A 210 26.29 8.24 27.96
C ASN A 210 25.07 8.09 28.88
N GLN A 211 24.80 6.86 29.33
CA GLN A 211 23.97 6.65 30.50
C GLN A 211 24.84 6.62 31.76
N PRO A 212 24.51 7.42 32.80
CA PRO A 212 24.85 7.05 34.16
C PRO A 212 23.68 6.28 34.78
N SER A 213 24.00 5.06 35.19
CA SER A 213 23.27 4.23 36.12
C SER A 213 23.06 4.92 37.47
N VAL A 214 21.81 5.01 37.95
CA VAL A 214 21.52 5.16 39.39
C VAL A 214 20.30 4.33 39.76
N TYR A 215 20.55 3.24 40.48
CA TYR A 215 19.59 2.58 41.35
C TYR A 215 19.21 3.50 42.51
N THR A 216 17.94 3.55 42.88
CA THR A 216 17.55 3.77 44.29
C THR A 216 16.32 2.92 44.62
N GLN A 217 16.58 1.86 45.39
CA GLN A 217 15.63 1.10 46.22
C GLN A 217 15.00 2.07 47.25
N ASP A 218 13.85 1.93 47.89
CA ASP A 218 12.89 0.87 48.26
C ASP A 218 11.76 1.66 49.04
N PRO A 219 10.87 1.12 49.90
CA PRO A 219 10.11 -0.13 49.92
C PRO A 219 8.60 0.07 50.31
N LEU A 220 7.91 -1.06 50.45
CA LEU A 220 6.73 -1.34 51.32
C LEU A 220 5.33 -1.14 50.72
N LEU A 221 4.67 -2.27 50.40
CA LEU A 221 3.34 -2.61 50.94
C LEU A 221 3.08 -4.14 50.88
N ARG A 222 3.45 -4.79 51.99
CA ARG A 222 2.71 -5.81 52.77
C ARG A 222 1.69 -6.74 52.07
N ASN A 223 2.11 -8.01 51.92
CA ASN A 223 1.46 -9.29 52.26
C ASN A 223 -0.07 -9.37 52.42
N GLN A 224 -0.72 -10.28 51.68
CA GLN A 224 -1.27 -11.53 52.23
C GLN A 224 -1.49 -12.62 51.15
N PRO A 225 -1.43 -13.93 51.51
CA PRO A 225 -1.41 -15.06 50.59
C PRO A 225 -2.76 -15.79 50.49
N THR A 226 -3.03 -16.43 49.35
CA THR A 226 -4.01 -17.52 49.29
C THR A 226 -3.37 -18.76 48.66
N GLN A 227 -3.37 -19.84 49.43
CA GLN A 227 -2.93 -21.18 49.07
C GLN A 227 -3.76 -21.78 47.92
N GLY A 228 -3.09 -22.58 47.10
CA GLY A 228 -3.69 -23.49 46.13
C GLY A 228 -2.63 -24.30 45.36
N GLN A 229 -1.95 -25.21 46.06
CA GLN A 229 -1.26 -26.39 45.49
C GLN A 229 -2.27 -27.23 44.65
N LEU A 230 -1.95 -28.15 43.72
CA LEU A 230 -0.78 -28.71 43.04
C LEU A 230 -1.35 -29.80 42.09
N GLY A 231 -0.65 -30.12 41.00
CA GLY A 231 -0.88 -31.35 40.22
C GLY A 231 -1.02 -31.08 38.72
N GLY A 232 -0.12 -31.52 37.83
CA GLY A 232 0.97 -32.45 38.01
C GLY A 232 2.04 -32.28 36.94
N GLN A 233 3.14 -32.97 37.20
CA GLN A 233 4.28 -33.15 36.32
C GLN A 233 3.85 -33.97 35.10
N ASP A 234 4.35 -33.61 33.92
CA ASP A 234 4.94 -34.61 33.05
C ASP A 234 6.17 -34.01 32.35
N THR A 235 7.28 -34.68 32.62
CA THR A 235 8.60 -34.53 32.01
C THR A 235 8.58 -34.84 30.51
N LEU A 236 9.44 -34.18 29.73
CA LEU A 236 10.47 -34.80 28.87
C LEU A 236 11.36 -33.70 28.23
N PRO A 237 12.60 -34.02 27.76
CA PRO A 237 13.75 -33.17 28.00
C PRO A 237 14.52 -32.71 26.74
N ARG A 238 15.47 -31.80 27.03
CA ARG A 238 16.86 -31.72 26.56
C ARG A 238 17.21 -31.03 25.22
N GLU A 239 17.92 -29.91 25.42
CA GLU A 239 19.22 -29.53 24.84
C GLU A 239 19.37 -29.50 23.32
N PHE A 240 19.50 -28.28 22.78
CA PHE A 240 20.46 -28.02 21.71
C PHE A 240 21.23 -26.73 21.98
N THR A 241 22.52 -26.91 22.28
CA THR A 241 23.51 -25.86 22.54
C THR A 241 24.15 -25.35 21.25
N GLY A 242 24.32 -24.02 21.17
CA GLY A 242 25.61 -23.43 20.79
C GLY A 242 25.78 -22.96 19.35
N GLY A 243 26.11 -21.67 19.20
CA GLY A 243 26.69 -21.10 17.98
C GLY A 243 27.08 -19.64 18.17
N LYS A 244 28.37 -19.39 18.44
CA LYS A 244 29.03 -18.09 18.62
C LYS A 244 28.91 -17.20 17.37
N SER A 245 28.74 -15.89 17.56
CA SER A 245 29.01 -14.87 16.54
C SER A 245 30.16 -13.96 16.99
N THR A 246 31.18 -13.90 16.14
CA THR A 246 32.40 -13.09 16.22
C THR A 246 32.18 -11.67 15.68
N GLU A 247 33.00 -10.75 16.18
CA GLU A 247 33.00 -9.30 16.01
C GLU A 247 33.43 -8.81 14.60
N GLY A 248 32.78 -7.71 14.15
CA GLY A 248 33.32 -6.55 13.40
C GLY A 248 33.91 -6.73 11.98
N PRO A 249 34.23 -5.64 11.24
CA PRO A 249 34.06 -4.22 11.54
C PRO A 249 33.38 -3.35 10.44
N THR A 250 33.09 -2.12 10.85
CA THR A 250 32.70 -0.89 10.14
C THR A 250 33.66 -0.43 9.03
N VAL A 251 33.09 0.09 7.93
CA VAL A 251 33.66 1.10 6.99
C VAL A 251 32.43 1.85 6.42
N ASP A 252 32.12 3.07 6.80
CA ASP A 252 32.76 4.38 6.55
C ASP A 252 32.54 4.96 5.13
N ASP A 253 32.06 6.20 5.17
CA ASP A 253 32.06 7.29 4.18
C ASP A 253 31.22 7.26 2.88
N SER A 254 30.16 8.09 2.93
CA SER A 254 30.10 9.43 2.33
C SER A 254 30.01 9.64 0.80
N GLU A 255 29.31 10.75 0.53
CA GLU A 255 29.30 11.61 -0.65
C GLU A 255 28.16 11.46 -1.66
N ALA A 256 27.29 12.47 -1.56
CA ALA A 256 26.40 12.99 -2.57
C ALA A 256 27.14 13.34 -3.85
N GLU A 257 26.45 13.25 -4.99
CA GLU A 257 26.55 14.27 -6.04
C GLU A 257 25.32 14.19 -6.94
N GLU A 258 24.76 15.37 -7.16
CA GLU A 258 23.78 15.72 -8.17
C GLU A 258 24.38 15.49 -9.57
N GLU A 259 23.54 15.23 -10.58
CA GLU A 259 23.62 15.91 -11.89
C GLU A 259 22.56 15.36 -12.87
N GLU A 260 21.67 16.28 -13.26
CA GLU A 260 21.29 16.66 -14.63
C GLU A 260 21.09 15.55 -15.70
N ASP A 261 19.83 15.43 -16.16
CA ASP A 261 19.39 14.60 -17.29
C ASP A 261 19.24 15.47 -18.54
N GLU A 262 20.25 15.44 -19.42
CA GLU A 262 20.18 15.92 -20.80
C GLU A 262 19.44 14.90 -21.67
N GLY A 263 18.35 15.35 -22.29
CA GLY A 263 17.64 14.61 -23.32
C GLY A 263 18.46 14.43 -24.60
N THR A 264 18.04 13.48 -25.43
CA THR A 264 18.02 13.67 -26.89
C THR A 264 17.19 12.58 -27.55
N GLU A 265 16.31 13.07 -28.41
CA GLU A 265 15.52 12.37 -29.42
C GLU A 265 16.44 11.81 -30.52
N ASP A 266 15.95 10.86 -31.31
CA ASP A 266 15.91 10.98 -32.78
C ASP A 266 15.55 9.64 -33.47
N ASP A 267 14.36 9.69 -34.10
CA ASP A 267 14.06 9.38 -35.49
C ASP A 267 14.54 8.07 -36.15
N GLU A 268 13.54 7.23 -36.45
CA GLU A 268 13.57 6.20 -37.49
C GLU A 268 13.18 6.78 -38.86
N PRO A 269 13.84 6.37 -39.95
CA PRO A 269 13.23 6.38 -41.27
C PRO A 269 12.89 4.96 -41.77
N GLY A 270 11.76 4.87 -42.47
CA GLY A 270 11.11 3.67 -42.96
C GLY A 270 11.77 2.92 -44.13
N PRO A 271 11.10 1.86 -44.63
CA PRO A 271 11.76 0.77 -45.36
C PRO A 271 11.77 0.98 -46.89
N SER A 272 12.81 0.45 -47.54
CA SER A 272 12.85 0.28 -48.99
C SER A 272 13.02 -1.18 -49.41
N ALA A 273 12.09 -1.57 -50.29
CA ALA A 273 12.03 -2.60 -51.32
C ALA A 273 13.02 -3.79 -51.39
N ALA A 274 12.41 -4.95 -51.70
CA ALA A 274 13.01 -6.26 -51.93
C ALA A 274 13.69 -6.42 -53.30
N GLY A 275 14.78 -7.19 -53.33
CA GLY A 275 15.49 -7.68 -54.52
C GLY A 275 16.64 -8.63 -54.14
N PRO A 276 17.14 -9.50 -55.05
CA PRO A 276 17.17 -10.95 -54.81
C PRO A 276 18.48 -11.54 -54.25
N SER A 277 18.30 -12.74 -53.68
CA SER A 277 19.25 -13.64 -53.01
C SER A 277 20.61 -13.83 -53.69
N GLN A 278 21.67 -13.41 -52.98
CA GLN A 278 23.03 -13.92 -53.15
C GLN A 278 23.43 -14.70 -51.89
N ALA A 279 23.84 -15.95 -52.09
CA ALA A 279 24.43 -16.79 -51.06
C ALA A 279 25.81 -16.23 -50.67
N TYR A 280 25.82 -15.38 -49.65
CA TYR A 280 27.02 -14.98 -48.94
C TYR A 280 27.26 -15.95 -47.79
N SER A 281 28.39 -16.62 -47.82
CA SER A 281 29.04 -17.19 -46.64
C SER A 281 29.41 -16.04 -45.70
N SER A 282 28.48 -15.63 -44.86
CA SER A 282 28.73 -14.74 -43.75
C SER A 282 29.45 -15.53 -42.67
N GLU A 283 30.77 -15.37 -42.60
CA GLU A 283 31.47 -15.53 -41.33
C GLU A 283 30.75 -14.64 -40.32
N HIS A 284 29.93 -15.28 -39.48
CA HIS A 284 29.18 -14.65 -38.44
C HIS A 284 30.20 -14.18 -37.41
N ASN A 285 30.74 -12.96 -37.62
CA ASN A 285 31.43 -12.19 -36.61
C ASN A 285 30.42 -11.94 -35.49
N GLN A 286 30.26 -12.93 -34.62
CA GLN A 286 29.50 -12.77 -33.40
C GLN A 286 30.14 -11.59 -32.67
N PRO A 287 29.36 -10.54 -32.38
CA PRO A 287 29.90 -9.39 -31.67
C PRO A 287 30.54 -9.88 -30.37
N GLU A 288 31.83 -9.59 -30.19
CA GLU A 288 32.55 -9.98 -28.97
C GLU A 288 31.78 -9.46 -27.75
N SER A 289 31.28 -10.38 -26.94
CA SER A 289 30.53 -10.05 -25.74
C SER A 289 31.49 -9.59 -24.65
N GLU A 290 31.25 -8.40 -24.10
CA GLU A 290 32.07 -7.74 -23.08
C GLU A 290 31.62 -8.14 -21.68
N GLN A 291 32.58 -8.58 -20.84
CA GLN A 291 32.31 -8.90 -19.44
C GLN A 291 32.27 -7.64 -18.58
N VAL A 292 31.22 -7.47 -17.77
CA VAL A 292 31.01 -6.33 -16.86
C VAL A 292 30.74 -6.77 -15.42
N LYS A 293 31.09 -5.93 -14.43
CA LYS A 293 30.69 -6.12 -13.02
C LYS A 293 29.31 -5.49 -12.82
N ILE A 294 28.29 -6.32 -12.57
CA ILE A 294 26.91 -5.88 -12.33
C ILE A 294 26.73 -5.67 -10.83
N ARG A 295 26.36 -4.45 -10.42
CA ARG A 295 26.02 -4.13 -9.04
C ARG A 295 24.52 -3.99 -8.87
N ARG A 296 23.97 -4.68 -7.88
CA ARG A 296 22.57 -4.53 -7.47
C ARG A 296 22.47 -3.34 -6.53
N VAL A 297 21.63 -2.37 -6.86
CA VAL A 297 21.33 -1.20 -6.01
C VAL A 297 19.92 -1.39 -5.48
N ALA A 298 19.82 -1.75 -4.20
CA ALA A 298 18.54 -1.85 -3.51
C ALA A 298 18.09 -0.44 -3.11
N HIS A 299 16.85 -0.10 -3.46
CA HIS A 299 16.21 1.16 -3.10
C HIS A 299 15.06 0.85 -2.13
N MET A 300 14.81 1.73 -1.17
CA MET A 300 13.67 1.58 -0.25
C MET A 300 12.32 1.85 -0.93
N LEU A 301 12.30 2.77 -1.90
CA LEU A 301 11.07 3.31 -2.50
C LEU A 301 10.94 3.04 -4.00
N HIS A 302 11.98 2.51 -4.64
CA HIS A 302 12.03 2.23 -6.07
C HIS A 302 12.32 0.75 -6.35
N ALA A 303 12.00 0.30 -7.56
CA ALA A 303 12.38 -1.04 -8.00
C ALA A 303 13.90 -1.20 -7.93
N THR A 304 14.37 -2.38 -7.54
CA THR A 304 15.81 -2.69 -7.52
C THR A 304 16.43 -2.42 -8.88
N GLU A 305 17.49 -1.61 -8.88
CA GLU A 305 18.24 -1.28 -10.08
C GLU A 305 19.53 -2.09 -10.18
N TYR A 306 20.01 -2.25 -11.41
CA TYR A 306 21.25 -2.95 -11.71
C TYR A 306 22.13 -2.01 -12.51
N THR A 307 23.32 -1.73 -11.99
CA THR A 307 24.26 -0.78 -12.61
C THR A 307 25.55 -1.46 -13.02
N PHE A 308 26.14 -1.01 -14.13
CA PHE A 308 27.48 -1.41 -14.56
C PHE A 308 28.20 -0.26 -15.26
N LYS A 309 29.53 -0.32 -15.37
CA LYS A 309 30.34 0.66 -16.10
C LYS A 309 30.81 0.06 -17.43
N LYS A 310 30.52 0.73 -18.54
CA LYS A 310 30.97 0.35 -19.89
C LYS A 310 32.43 0.78 -20.09
N LYS A 311 33.31 -0.04 -20.69
CA LYS A 311 34.68 0.44 -21.01
C LYS A 311 34.64 1.57 -22.05
N GLY A 312 35.32 2.68 -21.76
CA GLY A 312 35.54 3.75 -22.73
C GLY A 312 36.46 3.28 -23.86
N LYS A 313 36.34 3.87 -25.06
CA LYS A 313 37.13 3.48 -26.24
C LYS A 313 38.65 3.61 -26.05
N ASP A 314 39.10 4.46 -25.12
CA ASP A 314 40.53 4.78 -24.92
C ASP A 314 40.98 4.64 -23.45
N GLY A 315 40.38 3.72 -22.69
CA GLY A 315 40.71 3.56 -21.26
C GLY A 315 40.19 4.70 -20.34
N LYS A 316 39.45 5.67 -20.89
CA LYS A 316 38.75 6.71 -20.13
C LYS A 316 37.68 6.10 -19.21
N LYS A 317 37.35 6.82 -18.12
CA LYS A 317 36.29 6.44 -17.16
C LYS A 317 35.01 6.06 -17.92
N GLY A 318 34.53 4.86 -17.66
CA GLY A 318 33.35 4.31 -18.30
C GLY A 318 32.06 5.00 -17.90
N LYS A 319 31.13 5.22 -18.86
CA LYS A 319 29.77 5.69 -18.56
C LYS A 319 29.04 4.64 -17.70
N LYS A 320 28.44 5.10 -16.59
CA LYS A 320 27.56 4.27 -15.76
C LYS A 320 26.25 4.03 -16.53
N VAL A 321 25.83 2.77 -16.57
CA VAL A 321 24.57 2.35 -17.18
C VAL A 321 23.68 1.78 -16.08
N THR A 322 22.45 2.28 -15.99
CA THR A 322 21.43 1.82 -15.04
C THR A 322 20.35 1.02 -15.78
N THR A 323 19.95 -0.12 -15.22
CA THR A 323 19.03 -1.08 -15.84
C THR A 323 18.11 -1.72 -14.80
N LYS A 324 17.04 -2.40 -15.27
CA LYS A 324 16.10 -3.16 -14.42
C LYS A 324 16.32 -4.66 -14.58
N LYS A 325 15.78 -5.47 -13.65
CA LYS A 325 15.97 -6.94 -13.64
C LYS A 325 15.50 -7.59 -14.94
N GLU A 326 14.36 -7.14 -15.48
CA GLU A 326 13.76 -7.66 -16.70
C GLU A 326 14.64 -7.47 -17.95
N HIS A 327 15.60 -6.54 -17.91
CA HIS A 327 16.57 -6.33 -18.99
C HIS A 327 17.68 -7.38 -19.01
N TRP A 328 17.76 -8.25 -18.02
CA TRP A 328 18.77 -9.30 -17.95
C TRP A 328 18.15 -10.68 -18.13
N ARG A 329 18.85 -11.56 -18.85
CA ARG A 329 18.54 -12.99 -18.89
C ARG A 329 19.58 -13.74 -18.06
N ARG A 330 19.11 -14.68 -17.25
CA ARG A 330 19.95 -15.58 -16.47
C ARG A 330 20.31 -16.80 -17.31
N VAL A 331 21.58 -17.16 -17.36
CA VAL A 331 22.11 -18.34 -18.06
C VAL A 331 23.02 -19.11 -17.10
N LEU A 332 22.89 -20.42 -17.06
CA LEU A 332 23.78 -21.30 -16.30
C LEU A 332 24.90 -21.76 -17.23
N THR A 333 26.15 -21.51 -16.84
CA THR A 333 27.32 -21.98 -17.60
C THR A 333 27.47 -23.49 -17.45
N GLN A 334 27.61 -24.19 -18.58
CA GLN A 334 27.74 -25.66 -18.60
C GLN A 334 28.99 -26.15 -17.88
N THR A 335 30.05 -25.35 -17.87
CA THR A 335 31.38 -25.77 -17.43
C THR A 335 31.56 -25.74 -15.92
N ARG A 336 30.78 -24.93 -15.19
CA ARG A 336 30.95 -24.74 -13.72
C ARG A 336 29.65 -24.55 -12.95
N GLY A 337 28.50 -24.61 -13.61
CA GLY A 337 27.20 -24.31 -13.00
C GLY A 337 27.09 -22.86 -12.51
N LEU A 338 28.01 -21.99 -12.90
CA LEU A 338 28.01 -20.59 -12.48
C LEU A 338 26.91 -19.84 -13.21
N GLU A 339 26.18 -19.04 -12.44
CA GLU A 339 25.12 -18.18 -12.93
C GLU A 339 25.72 -16.91 -13.56
N VAL A 340 25.47 -16.71 -14.85
CA VAL A 340 25.85 -15.49 -15.58
C VAL A 340 24.61 -14.77 -16.09
N TRP A 341 24.69 -13.45 -16.16
CA TRP A 341 23.60 -12.60 -16.61
C TRP A 341 23.98 -11.90 -17.91
N TYR A 342 23.12 -11.99 -18.92
CA TYR A 342 23.29 -11.31 -20.21
C TYR A 342 22.28 -10.17 -20.36
N PHE A 343 22.74 -9.03 -20.86
CA PHE A 343 21.88 -7.88 -21.13
C PHE A 343 21.07 -8.09 -22.41
N LYS A 344 19.74 -8.19 -22.31
CA LYS A 344 18.86 -8.61 -23.41
C LYS A 344 18.84 -7.66 -24.60
N LYS A 345 19.02 -6.35 -24.39
CA LYS A 345 18.82 -5.34 -25.45
C LYS A 345 19.77 -5.53 -26.63
N ASN A 346 21.00 -6.02 -26.39
CA ASN A 346 21.99 -6.20 -27.44
C ASN A 346 22.88 -7.43 -27.26
N GLU A 347 22.68 -8.21 -26.19
CA GLU A 347 23.50 -9.36 -25.77
C GLU A 347 25.02 -9.10 -25.69
N LYS A 348 25.43 -7.83 -25.81
CA LYS A 348 26.83 -7.42 -25.86
C LYS A 348 27.48 -7.45 -24.49
N TYR A 349 26.71 -7.34 -23.42
CA TYR A 349 27.24 -7.33 -22.06
C TYR A 349 26.80 -8.56 -21.30
N TRP A 350 27.76 -9.20 -20.62
CA TRP A 350 27.49 -10.27 -19.69
C TRP A 350 28.28 -10.09 -18.40
N GLY A 351 27.83 -10.67 -17.30
CA GLY A 351 28.53 -10.51 -16.02
C GLY A 351 28.01 -11.39 -14.91
N TYR A 352 28.76 -11.40 -13.81
CA TYR A 352 28.30 -11.97 -12.54
C TYR A 352 27.61 -10.86 -11.74
N MET A 353 26.48 -11.20 -11.14
CA MET A 353 25.77 -10.30 -10.25
C MET A 353 26.47 -10.33 -8.90
N HIS A 354 27.03 -9.20 -8.49
CA HIS A 354 27.61 -9.08 -7.15
C HIS A 354 26.46 -8.88 -6.16
N THR A 355 26.28 -9.83 -5.26
CA THR A 355 25.50 -9.64 -4.04
C THR A 355 26.45 -9.05 -3.02
N ASP A 356 26.37 -7.74 -2.82
CA ASP A 356 27.02 -7.08 -1.68
C ASP A 356 26.31 -7.48 -0.38
#